data_AF-A0A420PXQ8-F1
#
_entry.id   AF-A0A420PXQ8-F1
#
_cell.length_a   1.000
_cell.length_b   1.000
_cell.length_c   1.000
_cell.angle_alpha   90.00
_cell.angle_beta   90.00
_cell.angle_gamma   90.00
#
_symmetry.space_group_name_H-M   'P 1'
#
loop_
_entity.id
_entity.type
_entity.pdbx_description
1 polymer ?
#
loop_
_entity_poly.entity_id
_entity_poly.type
_entity_poly.pdbx_seq_one_letter_code
_entity_poly.pdbx_strand_id
1 'polypeptide(L)'
;MADRTDEWAYRIPFAIQWIWPGPLIIATSFAPESPRWCVRKGRIADAKANLGRLVDSRTTSAKSLDNMVNLMEVTVNQEREARTGQHYLDCFRGVNRCRAIIAYCTCGIQILSGTGL
;
A
#
# COMPACT_ATOMS: atom_id res chain seq x y z
N MET A 1 -32.84 19.48 18.94
CA MET A 1 -31.37 19.55 19.00
C MET A 1 -30.96 18.76 20.22
N ALA A 2 -30.42 17.56 20.04
CA ALA A 2 -30.06 16.69 21.15
C ALA A 2 -28.78 17.25 21.80
N ASP A 3 -28.95 18.19 22.72
CA ASP A 3 -27.89 18.68 23.59
C ASP A 3 -27.56 17.59 24.60
N ARG A 4 -26.61 16.74 24.25
CA ARG A 4 -25.98 15.81 25.19
C ARG A 4 -24.62 16.37 25.55
N THR A 5 -24.54 17.06 26.67
CA THR A 5 -23.32 17.59 27.30
C THR A 5 -22.55 16.54 28.10
N ASP A 6 -22.79 15.25 27.82
CA ASP A 6 -22.07 14.15 28.44
C ASP A 6 -20.72 13.91 27.73
N GLU A 7 -19.66 13.57 28.48
CA GLU A 7 -18.36 13.15 27.91
C GLU A 7 -18.47 12.06 26.85
N TRP A 8 -19.57 11.30 26.87
CA TRP A 8 -19.88 10.25 25.92
C TRP A 8 -20.22 10.75 24.51
N ALA A 9 -20.64 12.00 24.34
CA ALA A 9 -20.99 12.57 23.04
C ALA A 9 -19.81 12.59 22.06
N TYR A 10 -18.59 12.82 22.54
CA TYR A 10 -17.38 12.78 21.71
C TYR A 10 -16.69 11.41 21.75
N ARG A 11 -16.78 10.65 22.86
CA ARG A 11 -16.10 9.34 22.99
C ARG A 11 -16.70 8.25 22.10
N ILE A 12 -18.01 8.27 21.86
CA ILE A 12 -18.71 7.28 21.01
C ILE A 12 -18.18 7.29 19.55
N PRO A 13 -18.12 8.43 18.84
CA PRO A 13 -17.59 8.44 17.46
C PRO A 13 -16.11 8.04 17.40
N PHE A 14 -15.29 8.42 18.40
CA PHE A 14 -13.91 7.93 18.46
C PHE A 14 -13.85 6.41 18.67
N ALA A 15 -14.67 5.85 19.57
CA ALA A 15 -14.71 4.40 19.80
C ALA A 15 -15.17 3.62 18.57
N ILE A 16 -16.13 4.14 17.81
CA ILE A 16 -16.61 3.52 16.56
C ILE A 16 -15.53 3.51 15.48
N GLN A 17 -14.65 4.52 15.46
CA GLN A 17 -13.56 4.61 14.49
C GLN A 17 -12.51 3.50 14.68
N TRP A 18 -12.42 2.96 15.90
CA TRP A 18 -11.56 1.81 16.24
C TRP A 18 -12.20 0.44 15.94
N ILE A 19 -13.44 0.40 15.47
CA ILE A 19 -14.07 -0.87 15.07
C ILE A 19 -13.44 -1.43 13.79
N TRP A 20 -12.99 -0.59 12.86
CA TRP A 20 -12.39 -1.03 11.59
C TRP A 20 -10.99 -1.67 11.70
N PRO A 21 -10.06 -1.14 12.52
CA PRO A 21 -8.75 -1.76 12.73
C PRO A 21 -8.81 -3.23 13.15
N GLY A 22 -9.77 -3.63 14.00
CA GLY A 22 -9.88 -5.01 14.49
C GLY A 22 -10.07 -6.04 13.37
N PRO A 23 -11.18 -5.97 12.59
CA PRO A 23 -11.41 -6.80 11.42
C PRO A 23 -10.31 -6.68 10.37
N LEU A 24 -9.72 -5.49 10.17
CA LEU A 24 -8.63 -5.33 9.22
C LEU A 24 -7.38 -6.11 9.65
N ILE A 25 -7.02 -6.11 10.93
CA ILE A 25 -5.87 -6.88 11.45
C ILE A 25 -6.12 -8.37 11.26
N ILE A 26 -7.34 -8.83 11.55
CA ILE A 26 -7.74 -10.22 11.36
C ILE A 26 -7.65 -10.59 9.87
N ALA A 27 -8.28 -9.80 8.99
CA ALA A 27 -8.26 -10.02 7.55
C ALA A 27 -6.83 -9.99 6.97
N THR A 28 -5.98 -9.08 7.44
CA THR A 28 -4.59 -8.98 7.01
C THR A 28 -3.75 -10.16 7.49
N SER A 29 -4.05 -10.73 8.66
CA SER A 29 -3.38 -11.94 9.16
C SER A 29 -3.74 -13.19 8.35
N PHE A 30 -4.93 -13.24 7.75
CA PHE A 30 -5.32 -14.30 6.82
C PHE A 30 -4.84 -14.07 5.38
N ALA A 31 -4.48 -12.84 5.03
CA ALA A 31 -3.96 -12.53 3.71
C ALA A 31 -2.55 -13.11 3.53
N PRO A 32 -2.26 -13.79 2.41
CA PRO A 32 -0.91 -14.29 2.14
C PRO A 32 0.08 -13.13 2.11
N GLU A 33 1.26 -13.35 2.68
CA GLU A 33 2.35 -12.38 2.65
C GLU A 33 2.65 -11.97 1.21
N SER A 34 2.78 -10.66 0.94
CA SER A 34 2.82 -10.18 -0.44
C SER A 34 4.01 -10.82 -1.19
N PRO A 35 3.79 -11.44 -2.36
CA PRO A 35 4.84 -12.18 -3.05
C PRO A 35 6.00 -11.28 -3.49
N ARG A 36 5.72 -10.01 -3.79
CA ARG A 36 6.75 -9.00 -4.09
C ARG A 36 7.69 -8.72 -2.90
N TRP A 37 7.17 -8.77 -1.67
CA TRP A 37 7.98 -8.64 -0.46
C TRP A 37 8.89 -9.86 -0.27
N CYS A 38 8.36 -11.07 -0.49
CA CYS A 38 9.14 -12.30 -0.42
C CYS A 38 10.29 -12.30 -1.44
N VAL A 39 10.04 -11.84 -2.69
CA VAL A 39 11.08 -11.66 -3.72
C VAL A 39 12.14 -10.65 -3.28
N ARG A 40 11.74 -9.50 -2.71
CA ARG A 40 12.70 -8.50 -2.20
C ARG A 40 13.57 -9.02 -1.05
N LYS A 41 13.06 -9.94 -0.25
CA LYS A 41 13.76 -10.59 0.87
C LYS A 41 14.59 -11.81 0.45
N GLY A 42 14.60 -12.19 -0.84
CA GLY A 42 15.33 -13.37 -1.34
C GLY A 42 14.65 -14.71 -1.04
N ARG A 43 13.40 -14.70 -0.55
CA ARG A 43 12.60 -15.90 -0.25
C ARG A 43 11.78 -16.30 -1.48
N ILE A 44 12.46 -16.78 -2.52
CA ILE A 44 11.84 -17.10 -3.82
C ILE A 44 10.88 -18.30 -3.72
N ALA A 45 11.20 -19.30 -2.89
CA ALA A 45 10.33 -20.45 -2.66
C ALA A 45 8.98 -20.05 -2.03
N ASP A 46 9.00 -19.15 -1.05
CA ASP A 46 7.80 -18.64 -0.39
C ASP A 46 7.00 -17.72 -1.31
N ALA A 47 7.69 -16.95 -2.18
CA ALA A 47 7.04 -16.15 -3.21
C ALA A 47 6.25 -17.03 -4.19
N LYS A 48 6.81 -18.19 -4.59
CA LYS A 48 6.14 -19.17 -5.46
C LYS A 48 4.92 -19.78 -4.77
N ALA A 49 5.04 -20.16 -3.50
CA ALA A 49 3.93 -20.70 -2.72
C ALA A 49 2.79 -19.68 -2.55
N ASN A 50 3.12 -18.42 -2.23
CA ASN A 50 2.13 -17.36 -2.07
C ASN A 50 1.48 -16.99 -3.41
N LEU A 51 2.25 -16.90 -4.50
CA LEU A 51 1.69 -16.69 -5.85
C LEU A 51 0.75 -17.81 -6.27
N GLY A 52 1.06 -19.06 -5.92
CA GLY A 52 0.19 -20.20 -6.17
C GLY A 52 -1.15 -20.14 -5.42
N ARG A 53 -1.21 -19.41 -4.29
CA ARG A 53 -2.48 -19.16 -3.55
C ARG A 53 -3.26 -17.97 -4.11
N LEU A 54 -2.56 -17.00 -4.68
CA LEU A 54 -3.14 -15.78 -5.25
C LEU A 54 -3.66 -15.98 -6.69
N VAL A 55 -3.06 -16.89 -7.44
CA VAL A 55 -3.42 -17.18 -8.84
C VAL A 55 -4.27 -18.44 -8.90
N ASP A 56 -5.38 -18.40 -9.66
CA ASP A 56 -6.26 -19.55 -9.82
C ASP A 56 -5.52 -20.74 -10.43
N SER A 57 -5.44 -21.84 -9.66
CA SER A 57 -4.71 -23.06 -10.03
C SER A 57 -5.29 -23.74 -11.27
N ARG A 58 -6.50 -23.37 -11.70
CA ARG A 58 -7.14 -23.88 -12.92
C ARG A 58 -6.63 -23.23 -14.20
N THR A 59 -6.15 -22.00 -14.13
CA THR A 59 -5.82 -21.19 -15.32
C THR A 59 -4.31 -21.07 -15.52
N THR A 60 -3.51 -21.28 -14.48
CA THR A 60 -2.07 -20.98 -14.52
C THR A 60 -1.22 -22.23 -14.32
N SER A 61 -0.52 -22.63 -15.39
CA SER A 61 0.50 -23.68 -15.35
C SER A 61 1.68 -23.27 -14.47
N ALA A 62 2.34 -24.25 -13.83
CA ALA A 62 3.53 -24.05 -13.01
C ALA A 62 4.63 -23.23 -13.71
N LYS A 63 4.73 -23.35 -15.04
CA LYS A 63 5.68 -22.58 -15.89
C LYS A 63 5.34 -21.10 -15.97
N SER A 64 4.05 -20.74 -15.96
CA SER A 64 3.61 -19.34 -15.95
C SER A 64 3.86 -18.70 -14.58
N LEU A 65 3.76 -19.47 -13.50
CA LEU A 65 4.08 -19.02 -12.16
C LEU A 65 5.58 -18.69 -12.01
N ASP A 66 6.45 -19.56 -12.54
CA ASP A 66 7.90 -19.32 -12.56
C ASP A 66 8.27 -18.09 -13.40
N ASN A 67 7.61 -17.90 -14.55
CA ASN A 67 7.79 -16.68 -15.36
C ASN A 67 7.38 -15.41 -14.60
N MET A 68 6.28 -15.45 -13.84
CA MET A 68 5.85 -14.31 -13.03
C MET A 68 6.84 -13.97 -11.92
N VAL A 69 7.40 -14.98 -11.25
CA VAL A 69 8.43 -14.79 -10.22
C VAL A 69 9.69 -14.17 -10.83
N ASN A 70 10.15 -14.69 -11.96
CA ASN A 70 11.33 -14.16 -12.67
C ASN A 70 11.11 -12.70 -13.11
N LEU A 71 9.93 -12.39 -13.67
CA LEU A 71 9.60 -11.02 -14.06
C LEU A 71 9.55 -10.06 -12.85
N MET A 72 9.07 -10.52 -11.71
CA MET A 72 9.14 -9.76 -10.46
C MET A 72 10.58 -9.54 -9.98
N GLU A 73 11.44 -10.53 -10.09
CA GLU A 73 12.86 -10.42 -9.73
C GLU A 73 13.59 -9.39 -10.61
N VAL A 74 13.39 -9.45 -11.92
CA VAL A 74 13.92 -8.47 -12.88
C VAL A 74 13.42 -7.07 -12.54
N THR A 75 12.13 -6.91 -12.26
CA THR A 75 11.54 -5.60 -11.91
C THR A 75 12.12 -5.06 -10.60
N VAL A 76 12.31 -5.92 -9.59
CA VAL A 76 12.91 -5.53 -8.30
C VAL A 76 14.37 -5.09 -8.48
N ASN A 77 15.12 -5.75 -9.36
CA ASN A 77 16.50 -5.36 -9.66
C ASN A 77 16.54 -4.02 -10.41
N GLN A 78 15.68 -3.82 -11.42
CA GLN A 78 15.55 -2.51 -12.08
C GLN A 78 15.14 -1.40 -11.10
N GLU A 79 14.23 -1.67 -10.17
CA GLU A 79 13.88 -0.71 -9.12
C GLU A 79 15.06 -0.42 -8.19
N ARG A 80 15.87 -1.42 -7.83
CA ARG A 80 17.07 -1.23 -6.99
C ARG A 80 18.12 -0.38 -7.69
N GLU A 81 18.37 -0.66 -8.96
CA GLU A 81 19.28 0.13 -9.79
C GLU A 81 18.77 1.57 -9.94
N ALA A 82 17.48 1.75 -10.25
CA ALA A 82 16.86 3.07 -10.37
C ALA A 82 16.82 3.84 -9.03
N ARG A 83 16.75 3.15 -7.88
CA ARG A 83 16.79 3.76 -6.54
C ARG A 83 18.20 4.11 -6.09
N THR A 84 19.24 3.56 -6.71
CA THR A 84 20.64 3.84 -6.36
C THR A 84 20.98 5.27 -6.80
N GLY A 85 20.71 6.24 -5.93
CA GLY A 85 20.96 7.67 -6.16
C GLY A 85 19.72 8.55 -6.15
N GLN A 86 18.52 8.01 -5.89
CA GLN A 86 17.30 8.83 -5.72
C GLN A 86 17.13 9.20 -4.24
N HIS A 87 17.47 10.43 -3.88
CA HIS A 87 17.19 10.98 -2.56
C HIS A 87 15.84 11.71 -2.57
N TYR A 88 15.16 11.78 -1.42
CA TYR A 88 13.91 12.56 -1.28
C TYR A 88 14.09 14.04 -1.70
N LEU A 89 15.32 14.55 -1.65
CA LEU A 89 15.68 15.89 -2.09
C LEU A 89 15.63 16.04 -3.62
N ASP A 90 15.73 14.96 -4.39
CA ASP A 90 15.64 14.99 -5.85
C ASP A 90 14.20 15.22 -6.33
N CYS A 91 13.19 14.89 -5.51
CA CYS A 91 11.80 15.28 -5.78
C CYS A 91 11.62 16.81 -5.80
N PHE A 92 12.49 17.54 -5.11
CA PHE A 92 12.51 19.00 -5.12
C PHE A 92 13.48 19.59 -6.14
N ARG A 93 14.06 18.81 -7.08
CA ARG A 93 14.99 19.33 -8.10
C ARG A 93 14.45 19.10 -9.52
N GLY A 94 14.64 20.10 -10.39
CA GLY A 94 14.23 20.02 -11.81
C GLY A 94 12.72 19.99 -12.04
N VAL A 95 12.29 19.29 -13.10
CA VAL A 95 10.89 19.20 -13.58
C VAL A 95 9.94 18.58 -12.53
N ASN A 96 10.47 17.73 -11.65
CA ASN A 96 9.69 17.09 -10.59
C ASN A 96 9.19 18.08 -9.52
N ARG A 97 9.82 19.25 -9.37
CA ARG A 97 9.41 20.29 -8.40
C ARG A 97 8.03 20.88 -8.75
N CYS A 98 7.79 21.24 -10.01
CA CYS A 98 6.47 21.75 -10.42
C CYS A 98 5.38 20.70 -10.20
N ARG A 99 5.66 19.43 -10.51
CA ARG A 99 4.70 18.33 -10.29
C ARG A 99 4.41 18.10 -8.81
N ALA A 100 5.44 18.15 -7.96
CA ALA A 100 5.28 18.00 -6.51
C ALA A 100 4.50 19.16 -5.88
N ILE A 101 4.77 20.41 -6.31
CA ILE A 101 4.03 21.59 -5.83
C ILE A 101 2.57 21.52 -6.25
N ILE A 102 2.27 21.21 -7.51
CA ILE A 102 0.88 21.09 -7.99
C ILE A 102 0.15 20.00 -7.19
N ALA A 103 0.74 18.81 -7.01
CA ALA A 103 0.13 17.73 -6.25
C ALA A 103 -0.13 18.12 -4.78
N TYR A 104 0.82 18.79 -4.13
CA TYR A 104 0.67 19.28 -2.76
C TYR A 104 -0.44 20.33 -2.66
N CYS A 105 -0.48 21.30 -3.57
CA CYS A 105 -1.51 22.32 -3.62
C CYS A 105 -2.90 21.69 -3.88
N THR A 106 -3.03 20.78 -4.85
CA THR A 106 -4.32 20.12 -5.13
C THR A 106 -4.81 19.32 -3.94
N CYS A 107 -3.96 18.49 -3.33
CA CYS A 107 -4.33 17.69 -2.17
C CYS A 107 -4.63 18.57 -0.94
N GLY A 108 -3.81 19.59 -0.69
CA GLY A 108 -3.99 20.53 0.41
C GLY A 108 -5.26 21.35 0.27
N ILE A 109 -5.55 21.85 -0.94
CA ILE A 109 -6.80 22.55 -1.25
C ILE A 109 -7.98 21.59 -1.10
N GLN A 110 -7.88 20.33 -1.52
CA GLN A 110 -8.98 19.36 -1.36
C GLN A 110 -9.33 19.09 0.12
N ILE A 111 -8.32 19.03 0.99
CA ILE A 111 -8.53 18.91 2.45
C ILE A 111 -9.12 20.20 3.03
N LEU A 112 -8.64 21.36 2.57
CA LEU A 112 -9.09 22.67 3.07
C LEU A 112 -10.48 23.09 2.56
N SER A 113 -10.82 22.71 1.32
CA SER A 113 -12.05 23.08 0.64
C SER A 113 -13.20 22.09 0.87
N GLY A 114 -13.00 20.98 1.58
CA GLY A 114 -14.11 20.05 1.79
C GLY A 114 -13.80 18.71 2.44
N THR A 115 -12.98 18.66 3.49
CA THR A 115 -13.25 17.72 4.59
C THR A 115 -13.88 18.46 5.76
N GLY A 116 -14.95 19.18 5.47
CA GLY A 116 -15.87 19.76 6.43
C GLY A 116 -17.27 19.27 6.09
N LEU A 117 -17.67 18.19 6.78
CA LEU A 117 -18.96 17.47 6.74
C LEU A 117 -19.16 16.49 5.57
#